data_AF-A0A3D3JTI1-F1
#
_entry.id   AF-A0A3D3JTI1-F1
#
_cell.length_a   1.000
_cell.length_b   1.000
_cell.length_c   1.000
_cell.angle_alpha   90.00
_cell.angle_beta   90.00
_cell.angle_gamma   90.00
#
_symmetry.space_group_name_H-M   'P 1'
#
loop_
_entity.id
_entity.type
_entity.pdbx_description
1 polymer ?
#
loop_
_entity_poly.entity_id
_entity_poly.type
_entity_poly.pdbx_seq_one_letter_code
_entity_poly.pdbx_strand_id
1 'polypeptide(L)'
;MADLKRQLEQCVERLRTGALTEHDLQHVLEGLSDGDGTAAPQRLLYLQSENTMVTSKVIGLSFVDGDGVHDGPDDPDEWPYQTVHHALLDGWRIIKFPEMALMMSDEETTYGLGCEFILEK
;
A
#
# COMPACT_ATOMS: atom_id res chain seq x y z
N MET A 1 22.45 -0.58 -10.97
CA MET A 1 22.74 -1.90 -11.61
C MET A 1 24.15 -2.44 -11.38
N ALA A 2 25.24 -1.73 -11.68
CA ALA A 2 26.62 -2.27 -11.52
C ALA A 2 26.98 -2.63 -10.07
N ASP A 3 26.45 -1.86 -9.11
CA ASP A 3 26.68 -2.08 -7.67
C ASP A 3 25.99 -3.35 -7.15
N LEU A 4 24.74 -3.56 -7.57
CA LEU A 4 23.91 -4.71 -7.21
C LEU A 4 24.49 -6.04 -7.70
N LYS A 5 25.01 -6.07 -8.93
CA LYS A 5 25.66 -7.27 -9.48
C LYS A 5 26.85 -7.68 -8.61
N ARG A 6 27.67 -6.71 -8.18
CA ARG A 6 28.83 -6.95 -7.32
C ARG A 6 28.42 -7.45 -5.93
N GLN A 7 27.34 -6.91 -5.36
CA GLN A 7 26.80 -7.36 -4.08
C GLN A 7 26.27 -8.81 -4.15
N LEU A 8 25.59 -9.17 -5.25
CA LEU A 8 25.15 -10.55 -5.50
C LEU A 8 26.33 -11.51 -5.67
N GLU A 9 27.36 -11.11 -6.42
CA GLU A 9 28.59 -11.91 -6.61
C GLU A 9 29.29 -12.18 -5.28
N GLN A 10 29.31 -11.20 -4.37
CA GLN A 10 29.86 -11.37 -3.02
C GLN A 10 29.02 -12.31 -2.16
N CYS A 11 27.68 -12.26 -2.24
CA CYS A 11 26.82 -13.20 -1.53
C CYS A 11 27.02 -14.64 -2.02
N VAL A 12 27.17 -14.84 -3.34
CA VAL A 12 27.45 -16.17 -3.91
C VAL A 12 28.77 -16.74 -3.39
N GLU A 13 29.80 -15.91 -3.29
CA GLU A 13 31.10 -16.36 -2.78
C GLU A 13 31.07 -16.67 -1.27
N ARG A 14 30.33 -15.88 -0.49
CA ARG A 14 30.10 -16.14 0.94
C ARG A 14 29.26 -17.40 1.18
N LEU A 15 28.31 -17.70 0.28
CA LEU A 15 27.57 -18.96 0.31
C LEU A 15 28.49 -20.16 0.07
N ARG A 16 29.37 -20.07 -0.94
CA ARG A 16 30.33 -21.15 -1.26
C ARG A 16 31.30 -21.42 -0.12
N THR A 17 31.69 -20.39 0.62
CA THR A 17 32.61 -20.48 1.77
C THR A 17 31.91 -20.78 3.10
N GLY A 18 30.57 -20.90 3.11
CA GLY A 18 29.79 -21.16 4.33
C GLY A 18 29.74 -19.97 5.32
N ALA A 19 30.16 -18.78 4.88
CA ALA A 19 30.22 -17.56 5.68
C ALA A 19 29.04 -16.60 5.40
N LEU A 20 28.01 -17.09 4.69
CA LEU A 20 26.82 -16.31 4.42
C LEU A 20 25.96 -16.22 5.67
N THR A 21 25.58 -15.01 6.03
CA THR A 21 24.70 -14.70 7.15
C THR A 21 23.40 -14.09 6.65
N GLU A 22 22.36 -14.15 7.47
CA GLU A 22 21.06 -13.53 7.17
C GLU A 22 21.19 -12.02 6.91
N HIS A 23 22.07 -11.34 7.66
CA HIS A 23 22.35 -9.92 7.49
C HIS A 23 22.82 -9.56 6.07
N ASP A 24 23.58 -10.45 5.43
CA ASP A 24 24.08 -10.23 4.08
C ASP A 24 22.96 -10.25 3.04
N LEU A 25 21.96 -11.11 3.27
CA LEU A 25 20.77 -11.20 2.42
C LEU A 25 19.87 -9.99 2.60
N GLN A 26 19.68 -9.53 3.85
CA GLN A 26 18.89 -8.33 4.16
C GLN A 26 19.48 -7.08 3.49
N HIS A 27 20.80 -6.90 3.55
CA HIS A 27 21.48 -5.76 2.91
C HIS A 27 21.32 -5.75 1.38
N VAL A 28 21.28 -6.90 0.71
CA VAL A 28 21.04 -6.97 -0.74
C VAL A 28 19.58 -6.66 -1.08
N LEU A 29 18.63 -7.09 -0.24
CA LEU A 29 17.20 -6.79 -0.40
C LEU A 29 16.90 -5.30 -0.21
N GLU A 30 17.59 -4.64 0.72
CA GLU A 30 17.52 -3.19 0.90
C GLU A 30 18.08 -2.46 -0.33
N GLY A 31 19.23 -2.90 -0.85
CA GLY A 31 19.82 -2.35 -2.08
C GLY A 31 19.00 -2.59 -3.36
N LEU A 32 18.12 -3.60 -3.37
CA LEU A 32 17.11 -3.81 -4.43
C LEU A 32 15.95 -2.83 -4.33
N SER A 33 15.60 -2.43 -3.11
CA SER A 33 14.52 -1.47 -2.84
C SER A 33 14.96 -0.03 -3.18
N ASP A 34 16.26 0.26 -3.06
CA ASP A 34 16.88 1.56 -3.40
C ASP A 34 17.47 1.62 -4.83
N GLY A 35 17.30 0.56 -5.62
CA GLY A 35 18.14 0.25 -6.79
C GLY A 35 17.75 0.82 -8.16
N ASP A 36 16.68 1.59 -8.28
CA ASP A 36 16.37 2.39 -9.48
C ASP A 36 15.81 3.75 -9.06
N GLY A 37 16.42 4.83 -9.55
CA GLY A 37 16.04 6.22 -9.24
C GLY A 37 14.70 6.64 -9.86
N THR A 38 13.90 5.68 -10.31
CA THR A 38 12.47 5.79 -10.52
C THR A 38 11.82 5.23 -9.26
N ALA A 39 11.57 6.09 -8.26
CA ALA A 39 10.68 5.72 -7.16
C ALA A 39 9.47 5.01 -7.77
N ALA A 40 9.18 3.78 -7.29
CA ALA A 40 8.06 3.00 -7.80
C ALA A 40 6.84 3.93 -7.88
N PRO A 41 6.11 3.92 -9.02
CA PRO A 41 5.01 4.86 -9.19
C PRO A 41 4.07 4.75 -8.00
N GLN A 42 3.74 5.90 -7.42
CA GLN A 42 2.88 5.97 -6.24
C GLN A 42 1.62 5.16 -6.51
N ARG A 43 1.35 4.17 -5.67
CA ARG A 43 0.09 3.44 -5.71
C ARG A 43 -0.89 4.13 -4.79
N LEU A 44 -2.12 4.30 -5.23
CA LEU A 44 -3.19 4.84 -4.39
C LEU A 44 -4.21 3.76 -4.10
N LEU A 45 -4.73 3.81 -2.89
CA LEU A 45 -5.83 2.97 -2.44
C LEU A 45 -6.90 3.88 -1.85
N TYR A 46 -8.06 3.88 -2.48
CA TYR A 46 -9.25 4.58 -2.03
C TYR A 46 -10.11 3.58 -1.27
N LEU A 47 -10.35 3.83 0.01
CA LEU A 47 -11.23 3.02 0.85
C LEU A 47 -12.35 3.88 1.41
N GLN A 48 -13.58 3.57 1.02
CA GLN A 48 -14.76 4.12 1.66
C GLN A 48 -15.21 3.17 2.77
N SER A 49 -15.55 3.72 3.92
CA SER A 49 -15.98 2.95 5.10
C SER A 49 -17.34 3.42 5.62
N GLU A 50 -18.01 2.61 6.45
CA GLU A 50 -19.32 2.98 7.00
C GLU A 50 -19.29 4.22 7.90
N ASN A 51 -18.16 4.49 8.56
CA ASN A 51 -17.95 5.66 9.42
C ASN A 51 -16.47 6.07 9.42
N THR A 52 -16.10 7.12 10.15
CA THR A 52 -14.75 7.70 10.12
C THR A 52 -13.68 6.90 10.90
N MET A 53 -14.01 5.76 11.48
CA MET A 53 -13.05 4.91 12.19
C MET A 53 -12.30 4.01 11.22
N VAL A 54 -10.97 3.89 11.38
CA VAL A 54 -10.14 2.97 10.56
C VAL A 54 -10.49 1.49 10.75
N THR A 55 -11.21 1.15 11.82
CA THR A 55 -11.72 -0.19 12.12
C THR A 55 -13.12 -0.42 11.56
N SER A 56 -13.75 0.59 10.95
CA SER A 56 -15.05 0.46 10.32
C SER A 56 -14.97 -0.43 9.08
N LYS A 57 -16.08 -1.12 8.78
CA LYS A 57 -16.19 -1.94 7.57
C LYS A 57 -16.00 -1.06 6.33
N VAL A 58 -15.23 -1.56 5.37
CA VAL A 58 -15.08 -0.97 4.03
C VAL A 58 -16.31 -1.32 3.19
N ILE A 59 -16.87 -0.33 2.51
CA ILE A 59 -18.05 -0.43 1.63
C ILE A 59 -17.77 0.03 0.19
N GLY A 60 -16.56 0.53 -0.08
CA GLY A 60 -16.09 0.87 -1.41
C GLY A 60 -14.57 0.80 -1.47
N LEU A 61 -14.04 0.30 -2.57
CA LEU A 61 -12.61 0.09 -2.75
C LEU A 61 -12.21 0.32 -4.21
N SER A 62 -11.15 1.10 -4.42
CA SER A 62 -10.53 1.28 -5.73
C SER A 62 -9.02 1.40 -5.59
N PHE A 63 -8.28 0.71 -6.47
CA PHE A 63 -6.83 0.76 -6.56
C PHE A 63 -6.40 1.57 -7.77
N VAL A 64 -5.36 2.38 -7.59
CA VAL A 64 -4.67 3.05 -8.70
C VAL A 64 -3.21 2.66 -8.67
N ASP A 65 -2.73 2.11 -9.79
CA ASP A 65 -1.33 1.78 -9.99
C ASP A 65 -0.91 2.00 -11.45
N GLY A 66 0.24 1.45 -11.84
CA GLY A 66 0.81 1.63 -13.18
C GLY A 66 -0.09 1.13 -14.32
N ASP A 67 -1.03 0.22 -14.03
CA ASP A 67 -1.93 -0.37 -15.02
C ASP A 67 -3.29 0.34 -15.11
N GLY A 68 -3.54 1.34 -14.25
CA GLY A 68 -4.74 2.17 -14.26
C GLY A 68 -5.55 2.10 -12.97
N VAL A 69 -6.87 2.23 -13.10
CA VAL A 69 -7.82 2.18 -11.98
C VAL A 69 -8.51 0.82 -12.01
N HIS A 70 -8.50 0.14 -10.87
CA HIS A 70 -9.08 -1.19 -10.72
C HIS A 70 -9.99 -1.19 -9.50
N ASP A 71 -11.25 -1.54 -9.73
CA ASP A 71 -12.17 -1.82 -8.64
C ASP A 71 -11.93 -3.26 -8.16
N GLY A 72 -12.21 -3.51 -6.88
CA GLY A 72 -12.10 -4.85 -6.31
C GLY A 72 -13.10 -5.84 -6.94
N PRO A 73 -13.07 -7.12 -6.52
CA PRO A 73 -14.11 -8.09 -6.88
C PRO A 73 -15.53 -7.55 -6.65
N ASP A 74 -16.51 -8.05 -7.41
CA ASP A 74 -17.91 -7.65 -7.25
C ASP A 74 -18.47 -7.98 -5.86
N ASP A 75 -17.97 -9.05 -5.23
CA ASP A 75 -18.30 -9.45 -3.87
C ASP A 75 -17.40 -8.71 -2.85
N PRO A 76 -17.96 -7.85 -1.97
CA PRO A 76 -17.19 -7.17 -0.93
C PRO A 76 -16.48 -8.10 0.05
N ASP A 77 -16.98 -9.32 0.25
CA ASP A 77 -16.35 -10.29 1.15
C ASP A 77 -15.04 -10.85 0.55
N GLU A 78 -14.84 -10.72 -0.77
CA GLU A 78 -13.61 -11.09 -1.48
C GLU A 78 -12.57 -9.95 -1.53
N TRP A 79 -12.89 -8.77 -1.01
CA TRP A 79 -11.95 -7.64 -1.00
C TRP A 79 -10.73 -7.90 -0.12
N PRO A 80 -9.54 -7.43 -0.53
CA PRO A 80 -8.30 -7.65 0.22
C PRO A 80 -8.30 -6.98 1.60
N TYR A 81 -9.10 -5.92 1.79
CA TYR A 81 -9.16 -5.17 3.03
C TYR A 81 -10.61 -4.94 3.46
N GLN A 82 -11.02 -5.61 4.53
CA GLN A 82 -12.33 -5.44 5.17
C GLN A 82 -12.42 -4.19 6.06
N THR A 83 -11.27 -3.65 6.48
CA THR A 83 -11.14 -2.40 7.24
C THR A 83 -9.91 -1.63 6.73
N VAL A 84 -9.89 -0.31 6.93
CA VAL A 84 -8.68 0.51 6.64
C VAL A 84 -7.50 0.05 7.48
N HIS A 85 -7.75 -0.42 8.70
CA HIS A 85 -6.75 -1.00 9.57
C HIS A 85 -6.03 -2.21 8.94
N HIS A 86 -6.71 -3.05 8.17
CA HIS A 86 -6.06 -4.15 7.45
C HIS A 86 -5.05 -3.63 6.40
N ALA A 87 -5.39 -2.55 5.67
CA ALA A 87 -4.48 -1.94 4.72
C ALA A 87 -3.25 -1.34 5.41
N LEU A 88 -3.43 -0.72 6.58
CA LEU A 88 -2.33 -0.20 7.40
C LEU A 88 -1.35 -1.31 7.83
N LEU A 89 -1.87 -2.48 8.22
CA LEU A 89 -1.05 -3.64 8.57
C LEU A 89 -0.26 -4.19 7.37
N ASP A 90 -0.79 -4.03 6.15
CA ASP A 90 -0.09 -4.36 4.89
C ASP A 90 0.90 -3.26 4.44
N GLY A 91 1.10 -2.21 5.24
CA GLY A 91 2.10 -1.17 4.99
C GLY A 91 1.62 -0.01 4.13
N TRP A 92 0.31 0.10 3.86
CA TRP A 92 -0.25 1.31 3.28
C TRP A 92 -0.20 2.47 4.29
N ARG A 93 0.06 3.68 3.80
CA ARG A 93 0.12 4.91 4.61
C ARG A 93 -1.08 5.80 4.28
N ILE A 94 -1.82 6.26 5.29
CA ILE A 94 -2.92 7.22 5.06
C ILE A 94 -2.34 8.57 4.65
N ILE A 95 -2.81 9.12 3.54
CA ILE A 95 -2.50 10.48 3.07
C ILE A 95 -3.70 11.42 3.15
N LYS A 96 -4.92 10.90 3.34
CA LYS A 96 -6.14 11.68 3.59
C LYS A 96 -7.10 10.92 4.50
N PHE A 97 -7.54 11.59 5.57
CA PHE A 97 -8.66 11.15 6.42
C PHE A 97 -10.00 11.70 5.89
N PRO A 98 -11.13 11.07 6.23
CA PRO A 98 -12.45 11.59 5.86
C PRO A 98 -12.67 13.04 6.29
N GLU A 99 -13.24 13.84 5.40
CA GLU A 99 -13.60 15.23 5.70
C GLU A 99 -14.92 15.26 6.49
N MET A 100 -14.83 15.52 7.79
CA MET A 100 -16.00 15.56 8.68
C MET A 100 -16.95 16.71 8.35
N ALA A 101 -16.47 17.80 7.74
CA ALA A 101 -17.34 18.90 7.31
C ALA A 101 -18.38 18.45 6.27
N LEU A 102 -18.05 17.44 5.45
CA LEU A 102 -18.98 16.85 4.48
C LEU A 102 -20.06 15.98 5.14
N MET A 103 -19.89 15.59 6.41
CA MET A 103 -20.86 14.76 7.14
C MET A 103 -21.94 15.60 7.85
N MET A 104 -21.82 16.93 7.84
CA MET A 104 -22.66 17.86 8.61
C MET A 104 -23.70 18.58 7.76
N SER A 105 -23.74 18.32 6.45
CA SER A 105 -24.70 18.91 5.53
C SER A 105 -25.97 18.05 5.40
N ASP A 106 -27.14 18.68 5.52
CA ASP A 106 -28.46 18.06 5.44
C ASP A 106 -28.56 17.02 4.31
N GLU A 107 -29.21 15.89 4.61
CA GLU A 107 -29.32 14.67 3.79
C GLU A 107 -29.74 14.92 2.33
N GLU A 108 -30.37 16.05 2.02
CA GLU A 108 -30.80 16.40 0.66
C GLU A 108 -29.70 16.98 -0.25
N THR A 109 -28.55 17.42 0.28
CA THR A 109 -27.56 18.21 -0.50
C THR A 109 -26.21 17.53 -0.70
N THR A 110 -25.94 16.42 -0.02
CA THR A 110 -24.58 15.84 0.02
C THR A 110 -24.46 14.61 -0.86
N TYR A 111 -24.08 14.81 -2.12
CA TYR A 111 -23.59 13.77 -3.04
C TYR A 111 -22.10 13.45 -2.82
N GLY A 112 -21.61 13.55 -1.58
CA GLY A 112 -20.24 13.22 -1.23
C GLY A 112 -20.16 11.79 -0.73
N LEU A 113 -19.23 10.99 -1.27
CA LEU A 113 -18.82 9.72 -0.67
C LEU A 113 -18.21 10.03 0.70
N GLY A 114 -19.06 10.08 1.74
CA GLY A 114 -18.61 10.24 3.11
C GLY A 114 -17.69 9.10 3.51
N CYS A 115 -16.79 9.35 4.48
CA CYS A 115 -15.95 8.32 5.07
C CYS A 115 -14.92 7.67 4.11
N GLU A 116 -14.41 8.45 3.14
CA GLU A 116 -13.30 8.06 2.26
C GLU A 116 -11.92 8.31 2.89
N PHE A 117 -11.09 7.28 2.89
CA PHE A 117 -9.67 7.32 3.16
C PHE A 117 -8.89 7.19 1.84
N ILE A 118 -7.82 7.97 1.70
CA ILE A 118 -6.84 7.78 0.62
C ILE A 118 -5.53 7.34 1.25
N LEU A 119 -4.99 6.24 0.76
CA LEU A 119 -3.74 5.65 1.19
C LEU A 119 -2.74 5.58 0.04
N GLU A 120 -1.46 5.60 0.36
CA GLU A 120 -0.37 5.37 -0.58
C GLU A 120 0.53 4.19 -0.17
N LYS A 121 1.20 3.60 -1.16
CA LYS A 121 2.28 2.63 -0.94
C LYS A 121 3.39 2.87 -1.94
#